data_AF-A0A952VCF1-F1
#
_entry.id   AF-A0A952VCF1-F1
#
_cell.length_a   1.000
_cell.length_b   1.000
_cell.length_c   1.000
_cell.angle_alpha   90.00
_cell.angle_beta   90.00
_cell.angle_gamma   90.00
#
_symmetry.space_group_name_H-M   'P 1'
#
loop_
_entity.id
_entity.type
_entity.pdbx_description
1 polymer ?
#
loop_
_entity_poly.entity_id
_entity_poly.type
_entity_poly.pdbx_seq_one_letter_code
_entity_poly.pdbx_strand_id
1 'polypeptide(L)'
;MFTVKAAYSDDFELATTVEAAKEFFSDMKNFARLMPGVSEIHIDNNGIAHWRIEADVPMVGTIRQKFAVEKTEDSDDRIEWFPIKAETENLLRFSADFLQKAKDVTLVHFTQMVEIRRRSARDLHMLAGLVGETIISNEMTRKVSEMINIFIQRAKERLEK
;
A
#
# COMPACT_ATOMS: atom_id res chain seq x y z
N MET A 1 -23.73 2.56 5.12
CA MET A 1 -22.50 3.10 4.49
C MET A 1 -21.78 1.92 3.90
N PHE A 2 -21.46 1.96 2.61
CA PHE A 2 -20.82 0.88 1.89
C PHE A 2 -19.31 0.93 2.12
N THR A 3 -18.72 -0.15 2.62
CA THR A 3 -17.29 -0.16 2.98
C THR A 3 -16.58 -1.34 2.35
N VAL A 4 -15.44 -1.04 1.72
CA VAL A 4 -14.57 -2.03 1.10
C VAL A 4 -13.23 -1.96 1.79
N LYS A 5 -12.77 -3.10 2.31
CA LYS A 5 -11.48 -3.21 2.98
C LYS A 5 -10.58 -4.18 2.26
N ALA A 6 -9.30 -3.85 2.21
CA ALA A 6 -8.23 -4.72 1.77
C ALA A 6 -7.06 -4.61 2.73
N ALA A 7 -6.45 -5.74 3.06
CA ALA A 7 -5.30 -5.77 3.95
C ALA A 7 -4.27 -6.78 3.45
N TYR A 8 -3.01 -6.42 3.59
CA TYR A 8 -1.85 -7.24 3.36
C TYR A 8 -0.95 -7.18 4.59
N SER A 9 -0.38 -8.32 4.97
CA SER A 9 0.63 -8.43 6.00
C SER A 9 1.47 -9.65 5.67
N ASP A 10 2.78 -9.47 5.56
CA ASP A 10 3.71 -10.58 5.31
C ASP A 10 5.12 -10.21 5.77
N ASP A 11 5.91 -11.26 6.00
CA ASP A 11 7.33 -11.17 6.35
C ASP A 11 8.18 -11.65 5.18
N PHE A 12 9.24 -10.92 4.86
CA PHE A 12 10.21 -11.36 3.86
C PHE A 12 11.62 -10.93 4.22
N GLU A 13 12.59 -11.79 3.88
CA GLU A 13 14.01 -11.48 4.00
C GLU A 13 14.51 -10.77 2.74
N LEU A 14 15.41 -9.82 2.96
CA LEU A 14 16.21 -9.13 1.96
C LEU A 14 17.70 -9.35 2.26
N ALA A 15 18.48 -9.72 1.25
CA ALA A 15 19.93 -9.80 1.33
C ALA A 15 20.59 -8.40 1.24
N THR A 16 20.32 -7.55 2.24
CA THR A 16 20.87 -6.19 2.38
C THR A 16 20.91 -5.77 3.86
N THR A 17 21.60 -4.67 4.17
CA THR A 17 21.60 -4.06 5.50
C THR A 17 20.26 -3.37 5.81
N VAL A 18 19.99 -3.16 7.10
CA VAL A 18 18.75 -2.50 7.58
C VAL A 18 18.66 -1.08 7.02
N GLU A 19 19.77 -0.36 6.96
CA GLU A 19 19.83 1.02 6.49
C GLU A 19 19.39 1.11 5.02
N ALA A 20 19.92 0.23 4.16
CA ALA A 20 19.56 0.20 2.75
C ALA A 20 18.11 -0.25 2.52
N ALA A 21 17.62 -1.22 3.30
CA ALA A 21 16.20 -1.59 3.27
C ALA A 21 15.32 -0.40 3.69
N LYS A 22 15.60 0.22 4.83
CA LYS A 22 14.86 1.37 5.34
C LYS A 22 14.85 2.52 4.34
N GLU A 23 16.00 2.88 3.76
CA GLU A 23 16.10 3.93 2.75
C GLU A 23 15.18 3.62 1.55
N PHE A 24 15.20 2.37 1.08
CA PHE A 24 14.35 1.94 -0.03
C PHE A 24 12.86 2.07 0.26
N PHE A 25 12.38 1.57 1.40
CA PHE A 25 10.96 1.66 1.76
C PHE A 25 10.54 3.06 2.24
N SER A 26 11.50 3.92 2.60
CA SER A 26 11.23 5.32 2.95
C SER A 26 11.02 6.22 1.73
N ASP A 27 11.63 5.88 0.59
CA ASP A 27 11.47 6.65 -0.65
C ASP A 27 10.19 6.26 -1.38
N MET A 28 9.16 7.10 -1.27
CA MET A 28 7.87 6.90 -1.93
C MET A 28 7.98 6.77 -3.46
N LYS A 29 9.06 7.28 -4.08
CA LYS A 29 9.30 7.10 -5.52
C LYS A 29 9.50 5.63 -5.88
N ASN A 30 10.01 4.80 -4.96
CA ASN A 30 10.17 3.36 -5.21
C ASN A 30 8.81 2.68 -5.36
N PHE A 31 7.81 3.05 -4.55
CA PHE A 31 6.45 2.54 -4.69
C PHE A 31 5.84 2.95 -6.04
N ALA A 32 5.92 4.23 -6.42
CA ALA A 32 5.40 4.70 -7.70
C ALA A 32 6.08 4.03 -8.92
N ARG A 33 7.37 3.69 -8.80
CA ARG A 33 8.12 3.05 -9.89
C ARG A 33 7.92 1.54 -9.96
N LEU A 34 7.79 0.88 -8.82
CA LEU A 34 7.92 -0.57 -8.73
C LEU A 34 6.63 -1.28 -8.34
N MET A 35 5.68 -0.61 -7.68
CA MET A 35 4.38 -1.21 -7.36
C MET A 35 3.40 -1.05 -8.52
N PRO A 36 2.93 -2.14 -9.15
CA PRO A 36 1.95 -2.03 -10.23
C PRO A 36 0.66 -1.40 -9.71
N GLY A 37 -0.03 -0.66 -10.56
CA GLY A 37 -1.27 0.03 -10.24
C GLY A 37 -1.09 1.33 -9.44
N VAL A 38 0.10 1.63 -8.92
CA VAL A 38 0.42 2.98 -8.43
C VAL A 38 0.82 3.83 -9.64
N SER A 39 -0.06 4.74 -10.05
CA SER A 39 0.15 5.58 -11.23
C SER A 39 1.02 6.82 -10.94
N GLU A 40 0.90 7.38 -9.73
CA GLU A 40 1.64 8.56 -9.30
C GLU A 40 1.70 8.62 -7.78
N ILE A 41 2.83 9.06 -7.24
CA ILE A 41 2.91 9.57 -5.87
C ILE A 41 3.57 10.95 -5.90
N HIS A 42 2.88 11.94 -5.34
CA HIS A 42 3.37 13.30 -5.20
C HIS A 42 3.39 13.70 -3.73
N ILE A 43 4.52 14.24 -3.25
CA ILE A 43 4.63 14.79 -1.89
C ILE A 43 4.49 16.30 -1.99
N ASP A 44 3.53 16.87 -1.26
CA ASP A 44 3.31 18.32 -1.23
C ASP A 44 4.23 19.03 -0.22
N ASN A 45 4.13 20.36 -0.15
CA ASN A 45 4.95 21.20 0.73
C ASN A 45 4.70 20.96 2.24
N ASN A 46 3.63 20.27 2.60
CA ASN A 46 3.31 19.91 3.98
C ASN A 46 3.79 18.48 4.33
N GLY A 47 4.48 17.80 3.41
CA GLY A 47 4.95 16.43 3.61
C GLY A 47 3.86 15.37 3.43
N ILE A 48 2.69 15.73 2.88
CA ILE A 48 1.60 14.78 2.61
C ILE A 48 1.90 14.09 1.28
N ALA A 49 1.95 12.76 1.30
CA ALA A 49 2.06 11.95 0.10
C ALA A 49 0.67 11.65 -0.47
N HIS A 50 0.45 12.11 -1.70
CA HIS A 50 -0.76 11.90 -2.49
C HIS A 50 -0.54 10.74 -3.45
N TRP A 51 -1.15 9.61 -3.18
CA TRP A 51 -1.09 8.40 -3.99
C TRP A 51 -2.25 8.38 -4.97
N ARG A 52 -1.99 8.18 -6.26
CA ARG A 52 -3.01 7.86 -7.26
C ARG A 52 -2.88 6.39 -7.67
N ILE A 53 -3.89 5.61 -7.35
CA ILE A 53 -3.96 4.18 -7.67
C ILE A 53 -4.97 3.96 -8.78
N GLU A 54 -4.56 3.26 -9.83
CA GLU A 54 -5.40 2.79 -10.93
C GLU A 54 -5.16 1.28 -11.12
N ALA A 55 -6.17 0.47 -10.83
CA ALA A 55 -6.08 -0.97 -10.92
C ALA A 55 -7.39 -1.59 -11.42
N ASP A 56 -7.25 -2.59 -12.29
CA ASP A 56 -8.37 -3.45 -12.67
C ASP A 56 -8.58 -4.53 -11.62
N VAL A 57 -9.77 -4.55 -11.04
CA VAL A 57 -10.15 -5.49 -9.99
C VAL A 57 -11.25 -6.40 -10.55
N PRO A 58 -11.05 -7.73 -10.56
CA PRO A 58 -12.05 -8.67 -11.03
C PRO A 58 -13.41 -8.43 -10.37
N MET A 59 -14.49 -8.54 -11.15
CA MET A 59 -15.88 -8.30 -10.72
C MET A 59 -16.23 -6.88 -10.28
N VAL A 60 -15.25 -6.03 -9.99
CA VAL A 60 -15.45 -4.62 -9.60
C VAL A 60 -15.24 -3.68 -10.78
N GLY A 61 -14.30 -3.98 -11.67
CA GLY A 61 -13.88 -3.14 -12.79
C GLY A 61 -12.65 -2.29 -12.46
N THR A 62 -12.40 -1.28 -13.30
CA THR A 62 -11.29 -0.35 -13.09
C THR A 62 -11.58 0.57 -11.91
N ILE A 63 -10.71 0.55 -10.92
CA ILE A 63 -10.78 1.41 -9.75
C ILE A 63 -9.73 2.50 -9.89
N ARG A 64 -10.15 3.75 -9.69
CA ARG A 64 -9.27 4.92 -9.61
C ARG A 64 -9.48 5.61 -8.28
N GLN A 65 -8.49 5.57 -7.41
CA GLN A 65 -8.57 6.20 -6.09
C GLN A 65 -7.37 7.10 -5.84
N LYS A 66 -7.63 8.15 -5.04
CA LYS A 66 -6.60 9.00 -4.49
C LYS A 66 -6.57 8.80 -2.98
N PHE A 67 -5.38 8.60 -2.43
CA PHE A 67 -5.15 8.53 -0.99
C PHE A 67 -4.19 9.64 -0.59
N ALA A 68 -4.41 10.23 0.58
CA ALA A 68 -3.53 11.22 1.17
C ALA A 68 -3.02 10.69 2.51
N VAL A 69 -1.71 10.51 2.61
CA VAL A 69 -1.06 9.94 3.80
C VAL A 69 0.06 10.83 4.31
N GLU A 70 0.24 10.84 5.62
CA GLU A 70 1.33 11.52 6.31
C GLU A 70 2.23 10.49 6.99
N LYS A 71 3.54 10.75 7.01
CA LYS A 71 4.49 9.90 7.72
C LYS A 71 4.34 10.15 9.22
N THR A 72 3.96 9.12 9.97
CA THR A 72 3.77 9.20 11.42
C THR A 72 4.93 8.58 12.20
N GLU A 73 5.73 7.73 11.55
CA GLU A 73 6.92 7.14 12.16
C GLU A 73 8.07 7.02 11.14
N ASP A 74 9.28 7.33 11.62
CA ASP A 74 10.56 7.24 10.90
C ASP A 74 11.69 6.92 11.88
N SER A 75 11.55 5.81 12.62
CA SER A 75 12.59 5.32 13.54
C SER A 75 13.60 4.47 12.78
N ASP A 76 14.68 4.05 13.44
CA ASP A 76 15.72 3.21 12.82
C ASP A 76 15.19 1.82 12.40
N ASP A 77 14.17 1.34 13.09
CA ASP A 77 13.57 0.01 12.93
C ASP A 77 12.17 0.02 12.33
N ARG A 78 11.57 1.19 12.08
CA ARG A 78 10.18 1.27 11.60
C ARG A 78 9.91 2.53 10.78
N ILE A 79 9.13 2.34 9.72
CA ILE A 79 8.45 3.43 9.04
C ILE A 79 6.95 3.20 9.07
N GLU A 80 6.20 4.29 9.18
CA GLU A 80 4.74 4.22 9.15
C GLU A 80 4.13 5.45 8.50
N TRP A 81 3.15 5.21 7.65
CA TRP A 81 2.33 6.23 7.02
C TRP A 81 0.86 5.95 7.29
N PHE A 82 0.13 7.00 7.69
CA PHE A 82 -1.29 6.95 7.99
C PHE A 82 -2.10 7.90 7.11
N PRO A 83 -3.42 7.66 6.94
CA PRO A 83 -4.30 8.64 6.34
C PRO A 83 -4.22 9.97 7.10
N ILE A 84 -4.23 11.09 6.38
CA ILE A 84 -4.34 12.40 7.02
C ILE A 84 -5.62 12.49 7.84
N LYS A 85 -5.61 13.23 8.95
CA LYS A 85 -6.75 13.32 9.89
C LYS A 85 -8.09 13.73 9.25
N ALA A 86 -8.03 14.54 8.19
CA ALA A 86 -9.22 15.03 7.50
C ALA A 86 -9.83 14.02 6.50
N GLU A 87 -9.07 13.00 6.11
CA GLU A 87 -9.53 11.96 5.19
C GLU A 87 -10.42 10.95 5.91
N THR A 88 -11.59 10.68 5.34
CA THR A 88 -12.60 9.82 5.96
C THR A 88 -13.16 8.77 5.01
N GLU A 89 -12.88 8.87 3.71
CA GLU A 89 -13.45 8.05 2.65
C GLU A 89 -12.42 7.13 2.00
N ASN A 90 -11.18 7.58 1.79
CA ASN A 90 -10.11 6.82 1.15
C ASN A 90 -8.92 6.71 2.09
N LEU A 91 -8.89 5.64 2.87
CA LEU A 91 -7.91 5.43 3.91
C LEU A 91 -6.85 4.45 3.41
N LEU A 92 -5.59 4.86 3.41
CA LEU A 92 -4.44 3.99 3.19
C LEU A 92 -3.50 4.13 4.38
N ARG A 93 -3.10 2.99 4.96
CA ARG A 93 -2.04 2.90 5.95
C ARG A 93 -1.03 1.88 5.45
N PHE A 94 0.25 2.14 5.63
CA PHE A 94 1.26 1.09 5.51
C PHE A 94 2.36 1.27 6.55
N SER A 95 2.98 0.17 6.93
CA SER A 95 4.17 0.16 7.77
C SER A 95 5.18 -0.85 7.25
N ALA A 96 6.45 -0.60 7.53
CA ALA A 96 7.50 -1.57 7.38
C ALA A 96 8.36 -1.55 8.64
N ASP A 97 8.48 -2.70 9.28
CA ASP A 97 9.35 -2.92 10.44
C ASP A 97 10.59 -3.71 9.98
N PHE A 98 11.77 -3.31 10.43
CA PHE A 98 13.06 -3.82 9.97
C PHE A 98 13.82 -4.49 11.11
N LEU A 99 14.21 -5.74 10.91
CA LEU A 99 14.98 -6.51 11.89
C LEU A 99 16.24 -7.08 11.23
N GLN A 100 17.41 -6.74 11.77
CA GLN A 100 18.67 -7.35 11.34
C GLN A 100 18.72 -8.82 11.79
N LYS A 101 18.84 -9.74 10.83
CA LYS A 101 19.00 -11.18 11.10
C LYS A 101 20.43 -11.67 10.94
N ALA A 102 21.19 -11.06 10.05
CA ALA A 102 22.63 -11.26 9.89
C ALA A 102 23.27 -9.97 9.34
N LYS A 103 24.60 -9.96 9.18
CA LYS A 103 25.39 -8.79 8.75
C LYS A 103 24.77 -8.08 7.53
N ASP A 104 24.29 -8.83 6.55
CA ASP A 104 23.69 -8.32 5.32
C ASP A 104 22.35 -9.02 5.02
N VAL A 105 21.59 -9.35 6.06
CA VAL A 105 20.25 -9.95 5.93
C VAL A 105 19.29 -9.21 6.85
N THR A 106 18.26 -8.63 6.25
CA THR A 106 17.21 -7.88 6.94
C THR A 106 15.87 -8.59 6.74
N LEU A 107 15.17 -8.88 7.84
CA LEU A 107 13.76 -9.27 7.81
C LEU A 107 12.90 -8.00 7.80
N VAL A 108 11.96 -7.94 6.87
CA VAL A 108 10.99 -6.85 6.77
C VAL A 108 9.61 -7.42 7.07
N HIS A 109 8.94 -6.87 8.09
CA HIS A 109 7.51 -7.06 8.28
C HIS A 109 6.78 -5.93 7.57
N PHE A 110 6.06 -6.22 6.49
CA PHE A 110 5.35 -5.21 5.73
C PHE A 110 3.84 -5.36 5.91
N THR A 111 3.17 -4.27 6.27
CA THR A 111 1.71 -4.21 6.33
C THR A 111 1.16 -3.10 5.46
N GLN A 112 0.03 -3.34 4.81
CA GLN A 112 -0.73 -2.29 4.12
C GLN A 112 -2.21 -2.56 4.28
N MET A 113 -2.95 -1.54 4.70
CA MET A 113 -4.41 -1.57 4.82
C MET A 113 -5.00 -0.46 3.97
N VAL A 114 -6.02 -0.80 3.19
CA VAL A 114 -6.80 0.11 2.38
C VAL A 114 -8.28 -0.02 2.77
N GLU A 115 -8.93 1.10 3.01
CA GLU A 115 -10.37 1.16 3.25
C GLU A 115 -11.00 2.25 2.39
N ILE A 116 -12.03 1.87 1.63
CA ILE A 116 -12.80 2.76 0.77
C ILE A 116 -14.23 2.79 1.30
N ARG A 117 -14.72 3.97 1.66
CA ARG A 117 -16.08 4.19 2.17
C ARG A 117 -16.89 5.01 1.19
N ARG A 118 -18.10 4.55 0.90
CA ARG A 118 -19.06 5.22 0.02
C ARG A 118 -20.44 5.26 0.64
N ARG A 119 -21.28 6.20 0.21
CA ARG A 119 -22.67 6.25 0.65
C ARG A 119 -23.46 5.07 0.08
N SER A 120 -23.19 4.74 -1.17
CA SER A 120 -23.79 3.62 -1.88
C SER A 120 -22.74 2.77 -2.60
N ALA A 121 -23.03 1.49 -2.82
CA ALA A 121 -22.17 0.60 -3.61
C ALA A 121 -21.98 1.12 -5.05
N ARG A 122 -23.01 1.77 -5.62
CA ARG A 122 -22.98 2.32 -6.98
C ARG A 122 -21.94 3.43 -7.16
N ASP A 123 -21.54 4.07 -6.07
CA ASP A 123 -20.51 5.11 -6.07
C ASP A 123 -19.10 4.51 -6.26
N LEU A 124 -18.93 3.20 -6.03
CA LEU A 124 -17.70 2.47 -6.37
C LEU A 124 -17.77 1.92 -7.80
N HIS A 125 -18.87 1.23 -8.12
CA HIS A 125 -19.15 0.73 -9.47
C HIS A 125 -20.65 0.42 -9.60
N MET A 126 -21.23 0.60 -10.79
CA MET A 126 -22.69 0.45 -11.03
C MET A 126 -23.25 -0.90 -10.57
N LEU A 127 -22.47 -1.98 -10.73
CA LEU A 127 -22.86 -3.35 -10.36
C LEU A 127 -22.44 -3.77 -8.96
N ALA A 128 -21.69 -2.94 -8.21
CA ALA A 128 -21.15 -3.32 -6.92
C ALA A 128 -22.23 -3.67 -5.88
N GLY A 129 -23.42 -3.08 -6.01
CA GLY A 129 -24.57 -3.38 -5.14
C GLY A 129 -25.13 -4.81 -5.30
N LEU A 130 -24.84 -5.49 -6.42
CA LEU A 130 -25.27 -6.87 -6.67
C LEU A 130 -24.24 -7.90 -6.18
N VAL A 131 -22.96 -7.53 -6.17
CA VAL A 131 -21.83 -8.41 -5.79
C VAL A 131 -21.65 -8.44 -4.26
N GLY A 132 -21.98 -7.34 -3.57
CA GLY A 132 -21.92 -7.24 -2.10
C GLY A 132 -20.53 -6.88 -1.56
N GLU A 133 -20.50 -6.24 -0.40
CA GLU A 133 -19.29 -5.68 0.24
C GLU A 133 -18.19 -6.73 0.49
N THR A 134 -18.57 -7.92 0.94
CA THR A 134 -17.64 -8.98 1.29
C THR A 134 -16.88 -9.51 0.07
N ILE A 135 -17.59 -9.79 -1.03
CA ILE A 135 -16.95 -10.30 -2.25
C ILE A 135 -16.01 -9.23 -2.81
N ILE A 136 -16.46 -7.97 -2.86
CA ILE A 136 -15.64 -6.86 -3.34
C ILE A 136 -14.40 -6.66 -2.46
N SER A 137 -14.54 -6.72 -1.14
CA SER A 137 -13.41 -6.64 -0.20
C SER A 137 -12.41 -7.79 -0.42
N ASN A 138 -12.89 -8.99 -0.71
CA ASN A 138 -12.02 -10.14 -1.00
C ASN A 138 -11.26 -9.97 -2.32
N GLU A 139 -11.93 -9.53 -3.39
CA GLU A 139 -11.26 -9.27 -4.68
C GLU A 139 -10.26 -8.12 -4.57
N MET A 140 -10.61 -7.07 -3.82
CA MET A 140 -9.70 -5.97 -3.51
C MET A 140 -8.48 -6.44 -2.72
N THR A 141 -8.69 -7.29 -1.71
CA THR A 141 -7.59 -7.88 -0.93
C THR A 141 -6.67 -8.67 -1.84
N ARG A 142 -7.21 -9.55 -2.69
CA ARG A 142 -6.39 -10.31 -3.65
C ARG A 142 -5.60 -9.39 -4.57
N LYS A 143 -6.22 -8.32 -5.09
CA LYS A 143 -5.53 -7.39 -5.98
C LYS A 143 -4.41 -6.61 -5.28
N VAL A 144 -4.68 -6.10 -4.08
CA VAL A 144 -3.68 -5.40 -3.26
C VAL A 144 -2.51 -6.33 -2.94
N SER A 145 -2.78 -7.57 -2.54
CA SER A 145 -1.74 -8.56 -2.29
C SER A 145 -0.91 -8.87 -3.53
N GLU A 146 -1.54 -9.02 -4.71
CA GLU A 146 -0.82 -9.21 -5.97
C GLU A 146 0.13 -8.03 -6.26
N MET A 147 -0.36 -6.79 -6.11
CA MET A 147 0.45 -5.59 -6.34
C MET A 147 1.64 -5.50 -5.39
N ILE A 148 1.41 -5.79 -4.11
CA ILE A 148 2.47 -5.74 -3.08
C ILE A 148 3.48 -6.87 -3.27
N ASN A 149 3.02 -8.09 -3.59
CA ASN A 149 3.93 -9.20 -3.88
C ASN A 149 4.88 -8.87 -5.05
N ILE A 150 4.35 -8.29 -6.14
CA ILE A 150 5.17 -7.86 -7.28
C ILE A 150 6.15 -6.75 -6.87
N PHE A 151 5.70 -5.80 -6.04
CA PHE A 151 6.57 -4.76 -5.49
C PHE A 151 7.72 -5.35 -4.67
N ILE A 152 7.44 -6.30 -3.77
CA ILE A 152 8.43 -6.97 -2.93
C ILE A 152 9.44 -7.73 -3.80
N GLN A 153 9.00 -8.45 -4.83
CA GLN A 153 9.92 -9.12 -5.75
C GLN A 153 10.86 -8.13 -6.46
N ARG A 154 10.33 -7.01 -6.94
CA ARG A 154 11.14 -5.95 -7.57
C ARG A 154 12.07 -5.25 -6.58
N ALA A 155 11.66 -5.13 -5.32
CA ALA A 155 12.51 -4.62 -4.24
C ALA A 155 13.71 -5.55 -4.00
N LYS A 156 13.47 -6.87 -3.91
CA LYS A 156 14.53 -7.89 -3.84
C LYS A 156 15.52 -7.77 -4.99
N GLU A 157 15.02 -7.75 -6.22
CA GLU A 157 15.86 -7.58 -7.42
C GLU A 157 16.67 -6.27 -7.45
N ARG A 158 16.27 -5.25 -6.69
CA ARG A 158 16.95 -3.96 -6.64
C ARG A 158 17.99 -3.89 -5.52
N LEU A 159 17.69 -4.49 -4.37
CA LEU A 159 18.48 -4.41 -3.14
C LEU A 159 19.50 -5.53 -2.99
N GLU A 160 19.25 -6.70 -3.60
CA GLU A 160 20.12 -7.88 -3.47
C GLU A 160 21.17 -7.99 -4.59
N LYS A 161 21.46 -6.87 -5.26
CA LYS A 161 22.42 -6.78 -6.37
C LYS A 161 23.81 -6.35 -5.92
#